data_AF-A0A435EQF5-F1
#
_entry.id   AF-A0A435EQF5-F1
#
_cell.length_a   1.000
_cell.length_b   1.000
_cell.length_c   1.000
_cell.angle_alpha   90.00
_cell.angle_beta   90.00
_cell.angle_gamma   90.00
#
_symmetry.space_group_name_H-M   'P 1'
#
loop_
_entity.id
_entity.type
_entity.pdbx_description
1 polymer ?
#
loop_
_entity_poly.entity_id
_entity_poly.type
_entity_poly.pdbx_seq_one_letter_code
_entity_poly.pdbx_strand_id
1 'polypeptide(L)'
;MSKSAPALAPVRFDADAQAKLSALRRTKFIAAAALALCILVFALAKSFQAAYPWLGFVAAFAEAATIGGIADWYAVVALFRRPLGLPIPHTAIIPENQHRIADNLGRFIEANFLAPE
;
A
#
# COMPACT_ATOMS: atom_id res chain seq x y z
N MET A 1 7.60 56.24 -6.95
CA MET A 1 6.68 55.20 -7.47
C MET A 1 7.29 53.83 -7.19
N SER A 2 7.02 53.24 -6.02
CA SER A 2 7.45 51.88 -5.67
C SER A 2 6.25 50.97 -5.82
N LYS A 3 6.25 50.11 -6.84
CA LYS A 3 5.17 49.16 -7.11
C LYS A 3 5.51 47.87 -6.36
N SER A 4 4.87 47.66 -5.22
CA SER A 4 5.04 46.44 -4.42
C SER A 4 4.68 45.21 -5.26
N ALA A 5 5.59 44.23 -5.35
CA ALA A 5 5.36 42.98 -6.04
C ALA A 5 4.22 42.18 -5.38
N PRO A 6 3.34 41.49 -6.14
CA PRO A 6 2.28 40.69 -5.57
C PRO A 6 2.88 39.49 -4.84
N ALA A 7 2.50 39.30 -3.58
CA ALA A 7 2.87 38.11 -2.82
C ALA A 7 2.25 36.87 -3.49
N LEU A 8 3.09 35.97 -4.01
CA LEU A 8 2.68 34.66 -4.50
C LEU A 8 2.03 33.89 -3.35
N ALA A 9 0.72 33.65 -3.43
CA ALA A 9 -0.06 33.00 -2.39
C ALA A 9 0.41 31.56 -2.14
N PRO A 10 0.83 31.17 -0.92
CA PRO A 10 1.41 29.85 -0.66
C PRO A 10 0.41 28.67 -0.48
N VAL A 11 -0.88 28.80 -0.82
CA VAL A 11 -1.92 28.06 -0.04
C VAL A 11 -2.86 27.14 -0.84
N ARG A 12 -2.39 26.35 -1.81
CA ARG A 12 -3.22 25.27 -2.42
C ARG A 12 -2.60 23.88 -2.37
N PHE A 13 -1.30 23.77 -2.67
CA PHE A 13 -0.59 22.49 -2.62
C PHE A 13 -0.58 21.85 -1.22
N ASP A 14 -0.43 22.67 -0.16
CA ASP A 14 -0.35 22.16 1.21
C ASP A 14 -1.69 21.64 1.73
N ALA A 15 -2.80 22.30 1.38
CA ALA A 15 -4.14 21.87 1.77
C ALA A 15 -4.52 20.53 1.11
N ASP A 16 -4.26 20.38 -0.19
CA ASP A 16 -4.52 19.13 -0.92
C ASP A 16 -3.61 17.99 -0.43
N ALA A 17 -2.35 18.29 -0.12
CA ALA A 17 -1.42 17.32 0.44
C ALA A 17 -1.86 16.84 1.83
N GLN A 18 -2.30 17.76 2.70
CA GLN A 18 -2.82 17.41 4.02
C GLN A 18 -4.09 16.57 3.94
N ALA A 19 -5.01 16.88 3.02
CA ALA A 19 -6.20 16.09 2.76
C ALA A 19 -5.87 14.67 2.27
N LYS A 20 -4.89 14.54 1.37
CA LYS A 20 -4.41 13.21 0.92
C LYS A 20 -3.78 12.43 2.07
N LEU A 21 -2.95 13.07 2.89
CA LEU A 21 -2.29 12.42 4.03
C LEU A 21 -3.30 11.91 5.06
N SER A 22 -4.35 12.69 5.37
CA SER A 22 -5.40 12.27 6.30
C SER A 22 -6.22 11.11 5.75
N ALA A 23 -6.55 11.12 4.45
CA ALA A 23 -7.22 10.00 3.79
C ALA A 23 -6.37 8.72 3.84
N LEU A 24 -5.06 8.82 3.54
CA LEU A 24 -4.14 7.69 3.62
C LEU A 24 -4.02 7.13 5.05
N ARG A 25 -3.93 7.99 6.06
CA ARG A 25 -3.90 7.57 7.47
C ARG A 25 -5.18 6.82 7.85
N ARG A 26 -6.35 7.31 7.40
CA ARG A 26 -7.63 6.65 7.64
C ARG A 26 -7.68 5.27 7.01
N THR A 27 -7.31 5.13 5.73
CA THR A 27 -7.31 3.83 5.05
C THR A 27 -6.34 2.85 5.71
N LYS A 28 -5.13 3.29 6.07
CA LYS A 28 -4.16 2.46 6.81
C LYS A 28 -4.71 2.01 8.16
N PHE A 29 -5.37 2.91 8.89
CA PHE A 29 -5.99 2.58 10.17
C PHE A 29 -7.11 1.56 10.00
N ILE A 30 -7.99 1.72 9.00
CA ILE A 30 -9.07 0.76 8.72
C ILE A 30 -8.50 -0.60 8.35
N ALA A 31 -7.48 -0.66 7.48
CA ALA A 31 -6.84 -1.92 7.09
C ALA A 31 -6.18 -2.62 8.30
N ALA A 32 -5.46 -1.86 9.14
CA ALA A 32 -4.84 -2.40 10.35
C ALA A 32 -5.88 -2.86 11.38
N ALA A 33 -6.97 -2.10 11.56
CA ALA A 33 -8.06 -2.47 12.45
C ALA A 33 -8.81 -3.72 11.96
N ALA A 34 -9.03 -3.85 10.66
CA ALA A 34 -9.63 -5.05 10.06
C ALA A 34 -8.74 -6.28 10.29
N LEU A 35 -7.43 -6.16 10.08
CA LEU A 35 -6.49 -7.25 10.37
C LEU A 35 -6.47 -7.62 11.86
N ALA A 36 -6.44 -6.63 12.75
CA ALA A 36 -6.50 -6.85 14.20
C ALA A 36 -7.82 -7.53 14.61
N LEU A 37 -8.93 -7.17 13.98
CA LEU A 37 -10.22 -7.83 14.18
C LEU A 37 -10.18 -9.30 13.74
N CYS A 38 -9.60 -9.62 12.58
CA CYS A 38 -9.43 -11.01 12.15
C CYS A 38 -8.62 -11.84 13.16
N ILE A 39 -7.51 -11.28 13.67
CA ILE A 39 -6.69 -11.93 14.71
C ILE A 39 -7.49 -12.16 16.00
N LEU A 40 -8.26 -11.16 16.44
CA LEU A 40 -9.11 -11.28 17.63
C LEU A 40 -10.19 -12.34 17.44
N VAL A 41 -10.88 -12.35 16.30
CA VAL A 41 -11.89 -13.36 15.98
C VAL A 41 -11.27 -14.75 15.92
N PHE A 42 -10.10 -14.90 15.31
CA PHE A 42 -9.36 -16.17 15.30
C PHE A 42 -9.05 -16.65 16.72
N ALA A 43 -8.46 -15.80 17.57
CA ALA A 43 -8.10 -16.15 18.94
C ALA A 43 -9.33 -16.53 19.77
N LEU A 44 -10.41 -15.76 19.68
CA LEU A 44 -11.67 -16.05 20.37
C LEU A 44 -12.29 -17.35 19.86
N ALA A 45 -12.43 -17.52 18.55
CA ALA A 45 -13.03 -18.72 17.95
C ALA A 45 -12.25 -19.99 18.33
N LYS A 46 -10.90 -19.93 18.35
CA LYS A 46 -10.06 -21.03 18.81
C LYS A 46 -10.23 -21.31 20.31
N SER A 47 -10.33 -20.29 21.16
CA SER A 47 -10.49 -20.46 22.60
C SER A 47 -11.84 -21.10 22.99
N PHE A 48 -12.92 -20.77 22.28
CA PHE A 48 -14.27 -21.30 22.52
C PHE A 48 -14.58 -22.57 21.72
N GLN A 49 -13.64 -23.05 20.89
CA GLN A 49 -13.83 -24.23 20.04
C GLN A 49 -14.18 -25.49 20.85
N ALA A 50 -13.70 -25.60 22.10
CA ALA A 50 -14.02 -26.72 22.99
C ALA A 50 -15.49 -26.75 23.42
N ALA A 51 -16.14 -25.59 23.53
CA ALA A 51 -17.55 -25.47 23.90
C ALA A 51 -18.48 -25.52 22.68
N TYR A 52 -18.01 -25.03 21.52
CA TYR A 52 -18.82 -24.91 20.31
C TYR A 52 -18.04 -25.40 19.07
N PRO A 53 -18.26 -26.66 18.63
CA PRO A 53 -17.50 -27.24 17.52
C PRO A 53 -17.62 -26.48 16.19
N TRP A 54 -18.75 -25.80 15.95
CA TRP A 54 -18.98 -25.00 14.74
C TRP A 54 -18.05 -23.77 14.64
N LEU A 55 -17.48 -23.30 15.76
CA LEU A 55 -16.48 -22.23 15.75
C LEU A 55 -15.18 -22.63 15.05
N GLY A 56 -14.95 -23.92 14.81
CA GLY A 56 -13.82 -24.39 13.99
C GLY A 56 -13.84 -23.81 12.57
N PHE A 57 -15.02 -23.65 11.95
CA PHE A 57 -15.14 -23.02 10.63
C PHE A 57 -14.81 -21.53 10.67
N VAL A 58 -15.28 -20.83 11.71
CA VAL A 58 -14.98 -19.40 11.92
C VAL A 58 -13.50 -19.19 12.18
N ALA A 59 -12.89 -20.06 12.99
CA ALA A 59 -11.46 -20.03 13.26
C ALA A 59 -10.64 -20.25 11.98
N ALA A 60 -10.97 -21.26 11.17
CA ALA A 60 -10.27 -21.52 9.91
C ALA A 60 -10.40 -20.34 8.92
N PHE A 61 -11.57 -19.72 8.83
CA PHE A 61 -11.77 -18.54 8.01
C PHE A 61 -10.96 -17.34 8.51
N ALA A 62 -10.98 -17.09 9.82
CA ALA A 62 -10.22 -15.99 10.43
C ALA A 62 -8.70 -16.20 10.36
N GLU A 63 -8.24 -17.45 10.45
CA GLU A 63 -6.85 -17.85 10.22
C GLU A 63 -6.42 -17.54 8.78
N ALA A 64 -7.22 -17.98 7.80
CA ALA A 64 -6.96 -17.69 6.39
C ALA A 64 -6.96 -16.18 6.09
N ALA A 65 -7.92 -15.43 6.65
CA ALA A 65 -7.99 -13.98 6.50
C ALA A 65 -6.77 -13.27 7.09
N THR A 66 -6.29 -13.73 8.25
CA THR A 66 -5.11 -13.17 8.93
C THR A 66 -3.84 -13.39 8.09
N ILE A 67 -3.62 -14.63 7.65
CA ILE A 67 -2.46 -14.98 6.81
C ILE A 67 -2.52 -14.23 5.47
N GLY A 68 -3.70 -14.16 4.84
CA GLY A 68 -3.92 -13.44 3.59
C GLY A 68 -3.61 -11.95 3.72
N GLY A 69 -4.04 -11.30 4.81
CA GLY A 69 -3.75 -9.89 5.05
C GLY A 69 -2.25 -9.60 5.28
N ILE A 70 -1.54 -10.49 5.98
CA ILE A 70 -0.09 -10.38 6.16
C ILE A 70 0.64 -10.58 4.83
N ALA A 71 0.20 -11.54 4.01
CA ALA A 71 0.78 -11.81 2.70
C ALA A 71 0.60 -10.63 1.73
N ASP A 72 -0.56 -9.99 1.71
CA ASP A 72 -0.80 -8.79 0.91
C ASP A 72 0.13 -7.64 1.28
N TRP A 73 0.30 -7.39 2.59
CA TRP A 73 1.26 -6.40 3.07
C TRP A 73 2.68 -6.70 2.58
N TYR A 74 3.12 -7.95 2.72
CA TYR A 74 4.43 -8.39 2.25
C TYR A 74 4.59 -8.17 0.73
N ALA A 75 3.58 -8.53 -0.07
CA ALA A 75 3.62 -8.42 -1.53
C ALA A 75 3.78 -6.96 -1.99
N VAL A 76 2.97 -6.05 -1.45
CA VAL A 76 3.05 -4.62 -1.79
C VAL A 76 4.38 -4.04 -1.33
N VAL A 77 4.83 -4.37 -0.12
CA VAL A 77 6.13 -3.90 0.37
C VAL A 77 7.24 -4.42 -0.52
N ALA A 78 7.25 -5.71 -0.88
CA ALA A 78 8.27 -6.33 -1.73
C ALA A 78 8.30 -5.75 -3.16
N LEU A 79 7.20 -5.18 -3.65
CA LEU A 79 7.18 -4.52 -4.95
C LEU A 79 8.02 -3.22 -4.93
N PHE A 80 7.91 -2.45 -3.85
CA PHE A 80 8.48 -1.10 -3.75
C PHE A 80 9.74 -0.99 -2.89
N ARG A 81 9.92 -1.87 -1.91
CA ARG A 81 10.94 -1.81 -0.85
C ARG A 81 11.34 -3.23 -0.43
N ARG A 82 12.37 -3.33 0.40
CA ARG A 82 12.75 -4.61 1.01
C ARG A 82 11.97 -4.81 2.31
N PRO A 83 11.09 -5.82 2.42
CA PRO A 83 10.37 -6.11 3.65
C PRO A 83 11.38 -6.38 4.76
N LEU A 84 11.18 -5.76 5.94
CA LEU A 84 12.06 -5.86 7.11
C LEU A 84 13.51 -5.38 6.91
N GLY A 85 13.84 -4.74 5.78
CA GLY A 85 15.20 -4.24 5.50
C GLY A 85 16.24 -5.33 5.20
N LEU A 86 15.83 -6.60 5.10
CA LEU A 86 16.74 -7.70 4.82
C LEU A 86 17.13 -7.74 3.33
N PRO A 87 18.38 -8.07 2.96
CA PRO A 87 18.82 -8.19 1.58
C PRO A 87 18.34 -9.51 0.95
N ILE A 88 17.03 -9.63 0.76
CA ILE A 88 16.43 -10.80 0.12
C ILE A 88 16.50 -10.61 -1.40
N PRO A 89 17.15 -11.53 -2.15
CA PRO A 89 17.18 -11.50 -3.61
C PRO A 89 15.74 -11.58 -4.15
N HIS A 90 15.43 -10.80 -5.20
CA HIS A 90 14.09 -10.66 -5.82
C HIS A 90 13.04 -9.84 -5.04
N THR A 91 13.43 -9.03 -4.06
CA THR A 91 12.58 -7.99 -3.45
C THR A 91 12.96 -6.59 -3.97
N ALA A 92 12.07 -5.61 -3.84
CA ALA A 92 12.17 -4.30 -4.50
C ALA A 92 12.20 -4.41 -6.05
N ILE A 93 11.23 -5.14 -6.60
CA ILE A 93 11.15 -5.45 -8.04
C ILE A 93 11.13 -4.18 -8.90
N ILE A 94 10.40 -3.13 -8.48
CA ILE A 94 10.31 -1.88 -9.24
C ILE A 94 11.66 -1.15 -9.26
N PRO A 95 12.31 -0.85 -8.11
CA PRO A 95 13.64 -0.24 -8.10
C PRO A 95 14.67 -1.01 -8.93
N GLU A 96 14.69 -2.34 -8.83
CA GLU A 96 15.65 -3.19 -9.55
C GLU A 96 15.47 -3.12 -11.08
N ASN A 97 14.25 -2.87 -11.56
CA ASN A 97 13.92 -2.83 -12.99
C ASN A 97 13.70 -1.41 -13.54
N GLN A 98 14.03 -0.36 -12.79
CA GLN A 98 13.71 1.02 -13.16
C GLN A 98 14.27 1.41 -14.53
N HIS A 99 15.51 1.04 -14.85
CA HIS A 99 16.13 1.33 -16.15
C HIS A 99 15.34 0.73 -17.32
N ARG A 100 15.03 -0.57 -17.23
CA ARG A 100 14.23 -1.28 -18.24
C ARG A 100 12.85 -0.64 -18.42
N ILE A 101 12.22 -0.18 -17.34
CA ILE A 101 10.92 0.50 -17.40
C ILE A 101 11.05 1.85 -18.11
N ALA A 102 12.09 2.63 -17.80
CA ALA A 102 12.35 3.92 -18.42
C ALA A 102 12.60 3.80 -19.93
N ASP A 103 13.41 2.83 -20.36
CA ASP A 103 13.70 2.60 -21.78
C ASP A 103 12.44 2.23 -22.57
N ASN A 104 11.60 1.36 -22.01
CA ASN A 104 10.33 0.97 -22.63
C ASN A 104 9.37 2.15 -22.76
N LEU A 105 9.29 3.00 -21.72
CA LEU A 105 8.44 4.18 -21.74
C LEU A 105 8.95 5.22 -22.76
N GLY A 106 10.28 5.40 -22.85
CA GLY A 106 10.91 6.26 -23.85
C GLY A 106 10.53 5.84 -25.27
N ARG A 107 10.71 4.55 -25.61
CA ARG A 107 10.29 3.99 -26.90
C ARG A 107 8.80 4.15 -27.17
N PHE A 108 7.96 3.96 -26.15
CA PHE A 108 6.52 4.13 -26.30
C PHE A 108 6.16 5.58 -26.65
N ILE A 109 6.76 6.57 -25.97
CA ILE A 109 6.54 7.99 -26.27
C ILE A 109 7.07 8.33 -27.66
N GLU A 110 8.26 7.83 -28.01
CA GLU A 110 8.84 8.00 -29.34
C GLU A 110 7.88 7.51 -30.43
N ALA A 111 7.40 6.27 -30.32
CA ALA A 111 6.54 5.66 -31.34
C ALA A 111 5.13 6.26 -31.43
N ASN A 112 4.55 6.74 -30.31
CA ASN A 112 3.15 7.18 -30.28
C ASN A 112 2.98 8.71 -30.36
N PHE A 113 3.99 9.50 -29.99
CA PHE A 113 3.87 10.95 -29.91
C PHE A 113 4.94 11.71 -30.72
N LEU A 114 6.09 11.08 -30.99
CA LEU A 114 7.19 11.73 -31.71
C LEU A 114 7.42 11.15 -33.09
N ALA A 115 6.77 10.03 -33.43
CA ALA A 115 6.77 9.50 -34.78
C ALA A 115 6.06 10.53 -35.68
N PRO A 116 6.78 11.17 -36.61
CA PRO A 116 6.14 12.02 -37.59
C PRO A 116 5.35 11.10 -38.52
N GLU A 117 4.18 11.57 -38.94
CA GLU A 117 3.52 11.07 -40.15
C GLU A 117 4.54 10.99 -41.31
#